data_AF-A0A644VRA8-F1
#
_entry.id   AF-A0A644VRA8-F1
#
_cell.length_a   1.000
_cell.length_b   1.000
_cell.length_c   1.000
_cell.angle_alpha   90.00
_cell.angle_beta   90.00
_cell.angle_gamma   90.00
#
_symmetry.space_group_name_H-M   'P 1'
#
loop_
_entity.id
_entity.type
_entity.pdbx_description
1 polymer ?
#
loop_
_entity_poly.entity_id
_entity_poly.type
_entity_poly.pdbx_seq_one_letter_code
_entity_poly.pdbx_strand_id
1 'polypeptide(L)'
;MDIKKLLERTNKLRADIQAKTDYEIQNTVESNNSKIAIFNRIPNENFYYPYNKTAVNYCIEAVSSNISRLEENINYRILGREEKQEMMNQYNLLINLFRDIEIKKSGRIEITPDIMIFEYEYGNLTPLNKNSSVNFSNIYQLISNTPKTNEILWRKLNIDI
;
A
#
# COMPACT_ATOMS: atom_id res chain seq x y z
N MET A 1 29.31 28.86 12.76
CA MET A 1 28.68 27.65 12.19
C MET A 1 29.76 26.60 12.03
N ASP A 2 29.63 25.45 12.70
CA ASP A 2 30.71 24.46 12.86
C ASP A 2 30.88 23.61 11.59
N ILE A 3 32.06 23.66 10.97
CA ILE A 3 32.40 22.98 9.71
C ILE A 3 32.23 21.45 9.85
N LYS A 4 32.51 20.88 11.03
CA LYS A 4 32.31 19.44 11.28
C LYS A 4 30.84 19.04 11.21
N LYS A 5 29.95 19.83 11.82
CA LYS A 5 28.49 19.59 11.75
C LYS A 5 27.94 19.73 10.33
N LEU A 6 28.54 20.61 9.53
CA LEU A 6 28.17 20.79 8.12
C LEU A 6 28.61 19.58 7.28
N LEU A 7 29.83 19.09 7.48
CA LEU A 7 30.33 17.87 6.85
C LEU A 7 29.52 16.63 7.22
N GLU A 8 29.17 16.46 8.50
CA GLU A 8 28.32 15.36 8.96
C GLU A 8 26.93 15.41 8.32
N ARG A 9 26.30 16.60 8.28
CA ARG A 9 25.01 16.78 7.59
C ARG A 9 25.12 16.49 6.10
N THR A 10 26.18 16.92 5.44
CA THR A 10 26.37 16.74 4.00
C THR A 10 26.65 15.27 3.67
N ASN A 11 27.43 14.57 4.49
CA ASN A 11 27.69 13.14 4.33
C ASN A 11 26.44 12.31 4.59
N LYS A 12 25.64 12.69 5.59
CA LYS A 12 24.33 12.08 5.83
C LYS A 12 23.38 12.31 4.66
N LEU A 13 23.26 13.56 4.18
CA LEU A 13 22.43 13.89 3.02
C LEU A 13 22.88 13.13 1.77
N ARG A 14 24.19 13.00 1.55
CA ARG A 14 24.77 12.25 0.44
C ARG A 14 24.52 10.75 0.58
N ALA A 15 24.64 10.20 1.79
CA ALA A 15 24.29 8.81 2.07
C ALA A 15 22.79 8.55 1.89
N ASP A 16 21.91 9.48 2.29
CA ASP A 16 20.46 9.40 2.10
C ASP A 16 20.07 9.52 0.61
N ILE A 17 20.77 10.38 -0.16
CA ILE A 17 20.62 10.47 -1.62
C ILE A 17 21.18 9.22 -2.32
N GLN A 18 22.28 8.66 -1.84
CA GLN A 18 22.88 7.43 -2.39
C GLN A 18 22.08 6.17 -1.97
N ALA A 19 21.39 6.22 -0.83
CA ALA A 19 20.53 5.16 -0.31
C ALA A 19 19.12 5.20 -0.91
N LYS A 20 18.72 6.30 -1.56
CA LYS A 20 17.69 6.28 -2.60
C LYS A 20 18.22 5.46 -3.77
N THR A 21 18.12 4.16 -3.56
CA THR A 21 18.36 3.14 -4.55
C THR A 21 17.51 3.48 -5.76
N ASP A 22 18.15 3.78 -6.88
CA ASP A 22 17.43 4.09 -8.12
C ASP A 22 16.83 2.79 -8.65
N TYR A 23 15.58 2.52 -8.26
CA TYR A 23 14.83 1.35 -8.73
C TYR A 23 14.42 1.47 -10.20
N GLU A 24 14.71 2.59 -10.88
CA GLU A 24 14.63 2.64 -12.35
C GLU A 24 15.83 1.93 -12.99
N ILE A 25 16.96 1.82 -12.28
CA ILE A 25 18.18 1.12 -12.73
C ILE A 25 18.20 -0.32 -12.20
N GLN A 26 17.69 -0.56 -10.99
CA GLN A 26 17.55 -1.91 -10.46
C GLN A 26 16.30 -2.58 -11.03
N ASN A 27 16.49 -3.65 -11.80
CA ASN A 27 15.37 -4.42 -12.37
C ASN A 27 14.71 -5.37 -11.36
N THR A 28 15.16 -5.40 -10.10
CA THR A 28 14.63 -6.31 -9.09
C THR A 28 14.53 -5.67 -7.72
N VAL A 29 13.59 -6.15 -6.91
CA VAL A 29 13.38 -5.75 -5.50
C VAL A 29 13.26 -6.97 -4.60
N GLU A 30 13.77 -6.91 -3.37
CA GLU A 30 13.65 -8.02 -2.41
C GLU A 30 12.27 -8.02 -1.73
N SER A 31 11.53 -9.13 -1.85
CA SER A 31 10.14 -9.23 -1.37
C SER A 31 9.99 -9.15 0.15
N ASN A 32 11.04 -9.55 0.88
CA ASN A 32 11.09 -9.55 2.34
C ASN A 32 11.60 -8.21 2.93
N ASN A 33 11.92 -7.21 2.11
CA ASN A 33 12.36 -5.92 2.62
C ASN A 33 11.20 -5.20 3.34
N SER A 34 11.33 -5.05 4.66
CA SER A 34 10.30 -4.46 5.52
C SER A 34 10.07 -2.96 5.27
N LYS A 35 10.98 -2.29 4.56
CA LYS A 35 10.86 -0.88 4.19
C LYS A 35 10.20 -0.67 2.82
N ILE A 36 9.94 -1.74 2.08
CA ILE A 36 9.38 -1.64 0.74
C ILE A 36 8.02 -2.31 0.70
N ALA A 37 7.00 -1.55 0.34
CA ALA A 37 5.69 -2.08 -0.02
C ALA A 37 5.67 -2.39 -1.51
N ILE A 38 5.29 -3.62 -1.85
CA ILE A 38 5.19 -4.09 -3.23
C ILE A 38 3.73 -4.38 -3.53
N PHE A 39 3.24 -3.87 -4.65
CA PHE A 39 1.90 -4.14 -5.15
C PHE A 39 1.99 -4.74 -6.54
N ASN A 40 1.10 -5.69 -6.82
CA ASN A 40 1.02 -6.34 -8.13
C ASN A 40 -0.33 -6.05 -8.77
N ARG A 41 -0.35 -5.92 -10.09
CA ARG A 41 -1.56 -5.63 -10.85
C ARG A 41 -2.52 -6.82 -10.81
N ILE A 42 -3.80 -6.54 -10.64
CA ILE A 42 -4.85 -7.53 -10.87
C ILE A 42 -4.89 -7.81 -12.39
N PRO A 43 -4.92 -9.08 -12.82
CA PRO A 43 -4.93 -9.43 -14.24
C PRO A 43 -6.03 -8.71 -15.02
N ASN A 44 -5.65 -8.06 -16.12
CA ASN A 44 -6.51 -7.30 -17.04
C ASN A 44 -7.27 -6.12 -16.39
N GLU A 45 -6.77 -5.60 -15.28
CA GLU A 45 -7.39 -4.51 -14.53
C GLU A 45 -6.40 -3.40 -14.22
N ASN A 46 -6.85 -2.15 -14.08
CA ASN A 46 -5.99 -1.04 -13.66
C ASN A 46 -5.88 -0.92 -12.13
N PHE A 47 -5.91 -2.06 -11.42
CA PHE A 47 -5.93 -2.12 -9.96
C PHE A 47 -4.79 -2.98 -9.44
N TYR A 48 -4.38 -2.73 -8.20
CA TYR A 48 -3.20 -3.38 -7.63
C TYR A 48 -3.45 -3.88 -6.20
N TYR A 49 -3.06 -5.12 -5.94
CA TYR A 49 -3.20 -5.77 -4.64
C TYR A 49 -1.84 -5.89 -3.93
N PRO A 50 -1.82 -5.93 -2.58
CA PRO A 50 -0.58 -6.06 -1.84
C PRO A 50 0.10 -7.38 -2.17
N TYR A 51 1.40 -7.31 -2.47
CA TYR A 51 2.20 -8.43 -2.97
C TYR A 51 3.35 -8.82 -2.04
N ASN A 52 3.51 -8.10 -0.92
CA ASN A 52 4.36 -8.51 0.18
C ASN A 52 3.76 -8.11 1.54
N LYS A 53 4.39 -8.61 2.62
CA LYS A 53 3.91 -8.37 3.99
C LYS A 53 3.84 -6.88 4.34
N THR A 54 4.80 -6.08 3.87
CA THR A 54 4.81 -4.63 4.09
C THR A 54 3.59 -3.95 3.45
N ALA A 55 3.26 -4.30 2.21
CA ALA A 55 2.07 -3.77 1.54
C ALA A 55 0.77 -4.22 2.22
N VAL A 56 0.68 -5.48 2.70
CA VAL A 56 -0.47 -5.95 3.48
C VAL A 56 -0.65 -5.12 4.76
N ASN A 57 0.44 -4.90 5.50
CA ASN A 57 0.41 -4.09 6.72
C ASN A 57 -0.08 -2.67 6.43
N TYR A 58 0.45 -2.04 5.37
CA TYR A 58 -0.02 -0.72 4.93
C TYR A 58 -1.53 -0.70 4.65
N CYS A 59 -2.03 -1.68 3.88
CA CYS A 59 -3.46 -1.77 3.58
C CYS A 59 -4.32 -1.86 4.84
N ILE A 60 -3.92 -2.71 5.80
CA ILE A 60 -4.64 -2.88 7.08
C ILE A 60 -4.59 -1.59 7.91
N GLU A 61 -3.43 -0.94 8.00
CA GLU A 61 -3.25 0.32 8.72
C GLU A 61 -4.09 1.45 8.10
N ALA A 62 -4.12 1.55 6.77
CA ALA A 62 -4.93 2.53 6.05
C ALA A 62 -6.43 2.34 6.33
N VAL A 63 -6.92 1.10 6.27
CA VAL A 63 -8.32 0.78 6.58
C VAL A 63 -8.64 1.08 8.06
N SER A 64 -7.74 0.74 8.98
CA SER A 64 -7.89 1.00 10.41
C SER A 64 -7.91 2.50 10.72
N SER A 65 -7.09 3.29 10.01
CA SER A 65 -7.10 4.75 10.08
C SER A 65 -8.43 5.32 9.58
N ASN A 66 -8.94 4.81 8.45
CA ASN A 66 -10.25 5.21 7.92
C ASN A 66 -11.37 4.93 8.93
N ILE A 67 -11.39 3.73 9.54
CA ILE A 67 -12.34 3.37 10.61
C ILE A 67 -12.29 4.39 11.75
N SER A 68 -11.08 4.69 12.25
CA SER A 68 -10.87 5.59 13.40
C SER A 68 -11.36 7.02 13.13
N ARG A 69 -11.46 7.40 11.85
CA ARG A 69 -11.87 8.73 11.38
C ARG A 69 -13.29 8.76 10.83
N LEU A 70 -14.05 7.66 10.88
CA LEU A 70 -15.43 7.63 10.39
C LEU A 70 -16.31 8.67 11.07
N GLU A 71 -16.14 8.85 12.38
CA GLU A 71 -16.86 9.88 13.13
C GLU A 71 -16.43 11.30 12.77
N GLU A 72 -15.37 11.53 11.99
CA GLU A 72 -15.06 12.86 11.42
C GLU A 72 -15.88 13.13 10.14
N ASN A 73 -16.42 12.09 9.51
CA ASN A 73 -17.16 12.17 8.25
C ASN A 73 -18.64 12.52 8.49
N ILE A 74 -19.08 13.65 7.95
CA ILE A 74 -20.47 14.14 8.06
C ILE A 74 -21.46 13.11 7.50
N ASN A 75 -21.14 12.47 6.37
CA ASN A 75 -22.01 11.48 5.76
C ASN A 75 -22.17 10.23 6.63
N TYR A 76 -21.14 9.85 7.38
CA TYR A 76 -21.23 8.74 8.33
C TYR A 76 -22.08 9.11 9.54
N ARG A 77 -21.94 10.34 10.07
CA ARG A 77 -22.67 10.78 11.27
C ARG A 77 -24.18 10.71 11.12
N ILE A 78 -24.70 11.04 9.93
CA ILE A 78 -26.13 11.08 9.63
C ILE A 78 -26.77 9.71 9.39
N LEU A 79 -25.95 8.65 9.25
CA LEU A 79 -26.45 7.28 9.06
C LEU A 79 -27.18 6.78 10.31
N GLY A 80 -28.20 5.96 10.07
CA GLY A 80 -28.86 5.17 11.11
C GLY A 80 -27.93 4.13 11.72
N ARG A 81 -28.32 3.58 12.89
CA ARG A 81 -27.52 2.58 13.61
C ARG A 81 -27.20 1.34 12.78
N GLU A 82 -28.17 0.85 12.02
CA GLU A 82 -28.00 -0.34 11.17
C GLU A 82 -27.02 -0.09 10.02
N GLU A 83 -27.12 1.07 9.37
CA GLU A 83 -26.22 1.48 8.28
C GLU A 83 -24.78 1.63 8.77
N LYS A 84 -24.57 2.22 9.97
CA LYS A 84 -23.25 2.31 10.60
C LYS A 84 -22.67 0.93 10.90
N GLN A 85 -23.50 0.00 11.41
CA GLN A 85 -23.07 -1.36 11.69
C GLN A 85 -22.67 -2.10 10.40
N GLU A 86 -23.45 -1.96 9.34
CA GLU A 86 -23.14 -2.56 8.04
C GLU A 86 -21.81 -2.02 7.48
N MET A 87 -21.61 -0.70 7.52
CA MET A 87 -20.36 -0.10 7.07
C MET A 87 -19.15 -0.61 7.87
N MET A 88 -19.28 -0.76 9.20
CA MET A 88 -18.23 -1.32 10.04
C MET A 88 -17.93 -2.78 9.69
N ASN A 89 -18.97 -3.58 9.41
CA ASN A 89 -18.82 -4.98 8.97
C ASN A 89 -18.03 -5.04 7.64
N GLN A 90 -18.32 -4.15 6.69
CA GLN A 90 -17.62 -4.08 5.41
C GLN A 90 -16.12 -3.72 5.58
N TYR A 91 -15.79 -2.80 6.49
CA TYR A 91 -14.38 -2.49 6.77
C TYR A 91 -13.65 -3.64 7.49
N ASN A 92 -14.31 -4.32 8.42
CA ASN A 92 -13.75 -5.49 9.10
C ASN A 92 -13.50 -6.64 8.11
N LEU A 93 -14.44 -6.87 7.20
CA LEU A 93 -14.27 -7.82 6.10
C LEU A 93 -13.06 -7.44 5.24
N LEU A 94 -12.91 -6.18 4.88
CA LEU A 94 -11.76 -5.70 4.10
C LEU A 94 -10.41 -5.98 4.79
N ILE A 95 -10.32 -5.76 6.10
CA ILE A 95 -9.11 -6.11 6.88
C ILE A 95 -8.83 -7.61 6.81
N ASN A 96 -9.86 -8.45 6.91
CA ASN A 96 -9.70 -9.90 6.83
C ASN A 96 -9.26 -10.33 5.43
N LEU A 97 -9.86 -9.78 4.37
CA LEU A 97 -9.45 -10.06 2.99
C LEU A 97 -7.97 -9.74 2.76
N PHE A 98 -7.46 -8.63 3.31
CA PHE A 98 -6.02 -8.33 3.22
C PHE A 98 -5.14 -9.31 4.00
N ARG A 99 -5.61 -9.85 5.12
CA ARG A 99 -4.88 -10.88 5.89
C ARG A 99 -4.84 -12.21 5.16
N ASP A 100 -5.88 -12.52 4.41
CA ASP A 100 -6.03 -13.78 3.68
C ASP A 100 -5.26 -13.79 2.34
N ILE A 101 -4.73 -12.65 1.90
CA ILE A 101 -3.85 -12.61 0.73
C ILE A 101 -2.57 -13.40 1.02
N GLU A 102 -2.49 -14.59 0.41
CA GLU A 102 -1.28 -15.41 0.44
C GLU A 102 -0.13 -14.72 -0.32
N ILE A 103 0.93 -14.38 0.40
CA ILE A 103 2.16 -13.86 -0.21
C ILE A 103 2.97 -15.04 -0.78
N LYS A 104 2.76 -15.33 -2.06
CA LYS A 104 3.33 -16.51 -2.74
C LYS A 104 4.81 -16.39 -3.15
N LYS A 105 5.43 -15.20 -3.06
CA LYS A 105 6.80 -14.97 -3.55
C LYS A 105 7.80 -14.60 -2.46
N SER A 106 8.79 -15.47 -2.26
CA SER A 106 10.01 -15.20 -1.51
C SER A 106 11.18 -14.87 -2.45
N GLY A 107 11.99 -13.86 -2.12
CA GLY A 107 13.24 -13.56 -2.83
C GLY A 107 13.14 -12.30 -3.69
N ARG A 108 13.94 -12.24 -4.76
CA ARG A 108 13.97 -11.09 -5.68
C ARG A 108 12.80 -11.15 -6.66
N ILE A 109 12.04 -10.07 -6.72
CA ILE A 109 10.94 -9.86 -7.66
C ILE A 109 11.44 -8.96 -8.77
N GLU A 110 11.22 -9.35 -10.03
CA GLU A 110 11.48 -8.51 -11.19
C GLU A 110 10.48 -7.35 -11.25
N ILE A 111 10.99 -6.15 -11.49
CA ILE A 111 10.18 -4.94 -11.64
C ILE A 111 9.67 -4.90 -13.08
N THR A 112 8.40 -5.26 -13.25
CA THR A 112 7.68 -5.19 -14.51
C THR A 112 6.65 -4.04 -14.48
N PRO A 113 5.99 -3.71 -15.61
CA PRO A 113 4.91 -2.71 -15.62
C PRO A 113 3.75 -3.02 -14.66
N ASP A 114 3.58 -4.29 -14.28
CA ASP A 114 2.53 -4.74 -13.37
C ASP A 114 2.94 -4.64 -11.90
N ILE A 115 4.20 -4.33 -11.61
CA ILE A 115 4.72 -4.17 -10.26
C ILE A 115 4.87 -2.69 -9.92
N MET A 116 4.32 -2.32 -8.77
CA MET A 116 4.58 -1.03 -8.13
C MET A 116 5.34 -1.24 -6.83
N ILE A 117 6.21 -0.30 -6.53
CA ILE A 117 7.11 -0.32 -5.39
C ILE A 117 7.15 1.05 -4.70
N PHE A 118 7.08 1.01 -3.39
CA PHE A 118 7.04 2.20 -2.55
C PHE A 118 7.95 2.00 -1.35
N GLU A 119 8.64 3.05 -0.95
CA GLU A 119 9.21 3.14 0.38
C GLU A 119 8.09 3.34 1.37
N TYR A 120 8.10 2.54 2.44
CA TYR A 120 7.13 2.57 3.50
C TYR A 120 7.75 3.13 4.77
N GLU A 121 7.28 4.31 5.19
CA GLU A 121 7.75 4.97 6.39
C GLU A 121 6.59 5.70 7.10
N TYR A 122 6.45 5.49 8.41
CA TYR A 122 5.43 6.13 9.25
C TYR A 122 4.00 6.09 8.70
N GLY A 123 3.56 4.95 8.14
CA GLY A 123 2.21 4.80 7.58
C GLY A 123 2.03 5.42 6.19
N ASN A 124 3.09 5.95 5.57
CA ASN A 124 3.06 6.60 4.26
C ASN A 124 3.81 5.79 3.20
N LEU A 125 3.32 5.87 1.97
CA LEU A 125 3.96 5.29 0.79
C LEU A 125 4.61 6.40 -0.04
N THR A 126 5.92 6.27 -0.29
CA THR A 126 6.66 7.14 -1.20
C THR A 126 7.03 6.35 -2.46
N PRO A 127 6.60 6.76 -3.68
CA PRO A 127 6.91 6.04 -4.90
C PRO A 127 8.41 5.94 -5.15
N LEU A 128 8.87 4.74 -5.54
CA LEU A 128 10.29 4.48 -5.81
C LEU A 128 10.66 4.46 -7.30
N ASN A 129 9.67 4.50 -8.21
CA ASN A 129 9.88 4.61 -9.65
C ASN A 129 8.72 5.35 -10.34
N LYS A 130 8.90 5.74 -11.61
CA LYS A 130 7.87 6.42 -12.40
C LYS A 130 6.55 5.64 -12.50
N ASN A 131 6.59 4.31 -12.66
CA ASN A 131 5.38 3.49 -12.74
C ASN A 131 4.51 3.63 -11.48
N SER A 132 5.14 3.57 -10.32
CA SER A 132 4.50 3.67 -9.01
C SER A 132 3.98 5.08 -8.75
N SER A 133 4.68 6.11 -9.24
CA SER A 133 4.24 7.51 -9.13
C SER A 133 2.99 7.77 -9.98
N VAL A 134 2.96 7.28 -11.23
CA VAL A 134 1.83 7.48 -12.15
C VAL A 134 0.58 6.71 -11.69
N ASN A 135 0.75 5.50 -11.16
CA ASN A 135 -0.34 4.60 -10.82
C ASN A 135 -0.71 4.62 -9.33
N PHE A 136 -0.18 5.55 -8.53
CA PHE A 136 -0.37 5.55 -7.08
C PHE A 136 -1.85 5.56 -6.65
N SER A 137 -2.69 6.33 -7.36
CA SER A 137 -4.14 6.39 -7.11
C SER A 137 -4.86 5.04 -7.28
N ASN A 138 -4.29 4.12 -8.07
CA ASN A 138 -4.91 2.83 -8.40
C ASN A 138 -4.81 1.80 -7.27
N ILE A 139 -3.98 2.06 -6.25
CA ILE A 139 -3.97 1.27 -5.00
C ILE A 139 -5.20 1.60 -4.16
N TYR A 140 -5.61 2.87 -4.16
CA TYR A 140 -6.58 3.37 -3.20
C TYR A 140 -7.95 2.74 -3.34
N GLN A 141 -8.37 2.34 -4.54
CA GLN A 141 -9.70 1.77 -4.74
C GLN A 141 -9.93 0.47 -3.98
N LEU A 142 -8.90 -0.40 -3.84
CA LEU A 142 -9.03 -1.63 -3.06
C LEU A 142 -9.05 -1.39 -1.55
N ILE A 143 -8.35 -0.35 -1.07
CA ILE A 143 -8.26 -0.03 0.36
C ILE A 143 -9.34 0.94 0.86
N SER A 144 -10.03 1.65 -0.05
CA SER A 144 -11.02 2.68 0.31
C SER A 144 -12.47 2.29 0.03
N ASN A 145 -12.72 1.39 -0.92
CA ASN A 145 -14.09 0.99 -1.28
C ASN A 145 -14.48 -0.29 -0.54
N THR A 146 -15.78 -0.43 -0.25
CA THR A 146 -16.29 -1.64 0.41
C THR A 146 -16.01 -2.88 -0.45
N PRO A 147 -15.78 -4.06 0.15
CA PRO A 147 -15.63 -5.33 -0.58
C PRO A 147 -16.76 -5.56 -1.57
N LYS A 148 -18.01 -5.22 -1.20
CA LYS A 148 -19.19 -5.28 -2.06
C LYS A 148 -19.08 -4.44 -3.34
N THR A 149 -18.46 -3.26 -3.27
CA THR A 149 -18.23 -2.41 -4.45
C THR A 149 -17.16 -2.99 -5.39
N ASN A 150 -16.23 -3.78 -4.85
CA ASN A 150 -15.08 -4.32 -5.56
C ASN A 150 -15.14 -5.85 -5.73
N GLU A 151 -16.32 -6.47 -5.62
CA GLU A 151 -16.47 -7.92 -5.54
C GLU A 151 -15.79 -8.66 -6.71
N ILE A 152 -15.90 -8.10 -7.92
CA ILE A 152 -15.27 -8.65 -9.13
C ILE A 152 -13.75 -8.72 -8.99
N LEU A 153 -13.12 -7.73 -8.34
CA LEU A 153 -11.66 -7.68 -8.15
C LEU A 153 -11.19 -8.75 -7.17
N TRP A 154 -11.93 -8.95 -6.08
CA TRP A 154 -11.62 -9.99 -5.08
C TRP A 154 -11.80 -11.40 -5.65
N ARG A 155 -12.86 -11.63 -6.43
CA ARG A 155 -13.05 -12.90 -7.15
C ARG A 155 -11.91 -13.19 -8.13
N LYS A 156 -11.39 -12.18 -8.83
CA LYS A 156 -10.21 -12.33 -9.72
C LYS A 156 -8.92 -12.71 -8.98
N LEU A 157 -8.87 -12.46 -7.67
CA LEU A 157 -7.78 -12.89 -6.79
C LEU A 157 -8.03 -14.29 -6.18
N ASN A 158 -9.13 -14.96 -6.55
CA ASN A 158 -9.62 -16.20 -5.95
C ASN A 158 -9.88 -16.06 -4.43
N ILE A 159 -10.42 -14.92 -4.02
CA ILE A 159 -10.85 -14.67 -2.64
C ILE A 159 -12.37 -14.57 -2.63
N ASP A 160 -13.02 -15.47 -1.87
CA ASP A 160 -14.47 -15.50 -1.71
C ASP A 160 -14.93 -14.44 -0.68
N ILE A 161 -16.05 -13.79 -0.98
CA ILE A 161 -16.70 -12.76 -0.15
C ILE A 161 -18.07 -13.25 0.31
#